data_AF-A0A8T7KN65-F1
#
_entry.id   AF-A0A8T7KN65-F1
#
_cell.length_a   1.000
_cell.length_b   1.000
_cell.length_c   1.000
_cell.angle_alpha   90.00
_cell.angle_beta   90.00
_cell.angle_gamma   90.00
#
_symmetry.space_group_name_H-M   'P 1'
#
loop_
_entity.id
_entity.type
_entity.pdbx_description
1 polymer ?
#
loop_
_entity_poly.entity_id
_entity_poly.type
_entity_poly.pdbx_seq_one_letter_code
_entity_poly.pdbx_strand_id
1 'polypeptide(L)'
;MLVALGVACNVTPQGTSAPETVVTQNSPTVDPTATQTNMPNASDRTQPGVLVLTHAQPKGTAEGVLTAPGHGKQNFTIVPIDVTDFQSGGTLTVEITLGNGESDGSFDLFPEGAVIPTEGRVENSVAALYDLKHGESGTLTYKFDSGQVFQFGATGNWFSREGATNTFTVTAMVDANQAADVPSIPALELLAQRPFKPTDISLFFPSVYPSDLPLLDATGDPPSEDEVRGMLEEYLKARYPDDPAKVKKGIALYNNPETFLKISSPSLRAAFVALTDTVAEPAIDYILHAKTTQSNSKVALVRFSKFPANRSNTIAMVSPFGLDDPEVIAIEFNERFQAEMPFLFTNTLAHEALHQGDKDSNSIVQEEVCYAFDTLVYLEQLAYYPELAQAGTWLSRWMNTNALSRLNSGSGSELGLYDSNGNLPIWPDSDKDTPSFDERFSDNPGRDTVSPGNELLKQYLAQIAENGKAIPDNTDFSVELLHWISDNQAEVTPDELIAAAKALKLDILSVSR
;
A
#
# COMPACT_ATOMS: atom_id res chain seq x y z
N MET A 1 30.59 8.47 -12.56
CA MET A 1 31.10 8.87 -11.22
C MET A 1 29.89 9.20 -10.37
N LEU A 2 29.13 8.15 -10.00
CA LEU A 2 27.94 8.27 -9.18
C LEU A 2 28.42 8.45 -7.74
N VAL A 3 28.18 9.63 -7.18
CA VAL A 3 28.09 9.77 -5.72
C VAL A 3 26.90 8.92 -5.33
N ALA A 4 27.12 7.89 -4.53
CA ALA A 4 26.10 7.04 -3.94
C ALA A 4 24.89 7.91 -3.56
N LEU A 5 23.71 7.52 -4.02
CA LEU A 5 22.45 7.96 -3.43
C LEU A 5 22.62 7.77 -1.93
N GLY A 6 22.78 8.89 -1.22
CA GLY A 6 23.48 8.93 0.06
C GLY A 6 23.02 7.85 1.00
N VAL A 7 23.94 6.94 1.35
CA VAL A 7 23.83 6.06 2.50
C VAL A 7 23.49 6.97 3.67
N ALA A 8 22.23 6.91 4.11
CA ALA A 8 21.64 7.91 4.98
C ALA A 8 22.18 7.87 6.41
N CYS A 9 23.14 6.99 6.70
CA CYS A 9 23.88 6.98 7.95
C CYS A 9 25.36 7.36 7.74
N ASN A 10 25.72 8.48 8.38
CA ASN A 10 27.07 8.99 8.71
C ASN A 10 28.14 9.30 7.64
N VAL A 11 28.02 9.00 6.35
CA VAL A 11 29.08 9.40 5.40
C VAL A 11 28.80 10.79 4.83
N THR A 12 29.71 11.76 5.02
CA THR A 12 29.52 13.18 4.64
C THR A 12 30.17 13.49 3.29
N PRO A 13 29.44 13.88 2.23
CA PRO A 13 30.03 14.47 1.01
C PRO A 13 29.82 16.00 0.92
N GLN A 14 30.81 16.72 0.37
CA GLN A 14 30.85 18.19 0.23
C GLN A 14 30.25 18.70 -1.10
N GLY A 15 29.37 19.74 -1.03
CA GLY A 15 29.07 20.76 -2.07
C GLY A 15 28.35 20.28 -3.35
N THR A 16 27.55 21.03 -4.12
CA THR A 16 27.26 22.48 -4.31
C THR A 16 25.89 22.63 -5.00
N SER A 17 25.22 23.78 -4.87
CA SER A 17 23.88 24.05 -5.45
C SER A 17 23.92 24.87 -6.76
N ALA A 18 22.90 24.68 -7.61
CA ALA A 18 22.57 25.53 -8.76
C ALA A 18 21.02 25.63 -8.96
N PRO A 19 20.49 26.68 -9.62
CA PRO A 19 19.14 27.22 -9.36
C PRO A 19 18.07 26.86 -10.41
N GLU A 20 16.80 26.91 -9.97
CA GLU A 20 15.57 26.69 -10.73
C GLU A 20 15.20 27.87 -11.65
N THR A 21 14.52 27.57 -12.76
CA THR A 21 13.88 28.55 -13.65
C THR A 21 12.40 28.19 -13.81
N VAL A 22 11.51 29.15 -13.50
CA VAL A 22 10.04 29.05 -13.59
C VAL A 22 9.58 29.55 -14.96
N VAL A 23 8.67 28.82 -15.63
CA VAL A 23 7.89 29.32 -16.77
C VAL A 23 6.41 29.03 -16.55
N THR A 24 5.59 30.09 -16.60
CA THR A 24 4.13 30.07 -16.56
C THR A 24 3.55 30.08 -17.98
N GLN A 25 2.47 29.32 -18.20
CA GLN A 25 1.57 29.55 -19.33
C GLN A 25 0.10 29.42 -18.92
N ASN A 26 -0.67 30.44 -19.30
CA ASN A 26 -2.11 30.57 -19.18
C ASN A 26 -2.78 30.36 -20.55
N SER A 27 -4.03 29.87 -20.52
CA SER A 27 -5.22 30.23 -21.34
C SER A 27 -5.93 28.98 -21.93
N PRO A 28 -7.16 29.11 -22.45
CA PRO A 28 -8.40 29.54 -21.80
C PRO A 28 -9.57 28.55 -22.03
N THR A 29 -10.64 28.74 -21.27
CA THR A 29 -11.88 27.95 -21.20
C THR A 29 -12.84 28.19 -22.38
N VAL A 30 -13.56 27.13 -22.79
CA VAL A 30 -14.81 27.19 -23.57
C VAL A 30 -15.83 26.21 -22.96
N ASP A 31 -17.06 26.69 -22.80
CA ASP A 31 -18.23 26.03 -22.23
C ASP A 31 -19.21 25.60 -23.36
N PRO A 32 -19.86 24.42 -23.27
CA PRO A 32 -21.28 24.41 -23.56
C PRO A 32 -22.12 23.55 -22.59
N THR A 33 -23.30 24.09 -22.32
CA THR A 33 -24.30 23.67 -21.34
C THR A 33 -25.01 22.36 -21.74
N ALA A 34 -24.82 21.31 -20.95
CA ALA A 34 -25.73 20.18 -20.79
C ALA A 34 -25.92 19.99 -19.27
N THR A 35 -27.16 19.80 -18.81
CA THR A 35 -27.44 19.63 -17.38
C THR A 35 -26.98 18.24 -16.94
N GLN A 36 -25.70 18.13 -16.59
CA GLN A 36 -25.19 17.02 -15.80
C GLN A 36 -25.83 17.08 -14.42
N THR A 37 -26.57 16.05 -14.04
CA THR A 37 -26.75 15.74 -12.63
C THR A 37 -25.38 15.37 -12.09
N ASN A 38 -24.79 16.27 -11.29
CA ASN A 38 -23.47 16.09 -10.68
C ASN A 38 -23.40 14.72 -9.99
N MET A 39 -22.46 13.88 -10.43
CA MET A 39 -22.08 12.68 -9.72
C MET A 39 -21.39 13.07 -8.41
N PRO A 40 -21.56 12.29 -7.33
CA PRO A 40 -20.73 12.40 -6.15
C PRO A 40 -19.27 12.10 -6.53
N ASN A 41 -18.31 12.91 -6.06
CA ASN A 41 -16.89 12.61 -6.21
C ASN A 41 -16.52 11.33 -5.45
N ALA A 42 -15.36 10.72 -5.76
CA ALA A 42 -14.84 9.57 -5.01
C ALA A 42 -14.71 9.79 -3.49
N SER A 43 -14.71 11.05 -3.03
CA SER A 43 -14.73 11.45 -1.62
C SER A 43 -16.11 11.43 -0.95
N ASP A 44 -17.18 11.08 -1.69
CA ASP A 44 -18.58 11.13 -1.25
C ASP A 44 -19.18 9.72 -1.03
N ARG A 45 -18.33 8.69 -0.96
CA ARG A 45 -18.69 7.25 -0.81
C ARG A 45 -19.38 6.88 0.52
N THR A 46 -19.67 7.87 1.37
CA THR A 46 -20.42 7.70 2.62
C THR A 46 -21.86 8.24 2.53
N GLN A 47 -22.32 8.68 1.35
CA GLN A 47 -23.69 9.15 1.19
C GLN A 47 -24.73 8.02 1.41
N PRO A 48 -25.81 8.31 2.16
CA PRO A 48 -26.96 7.41 2.23
C PRO A 48 -27.51 7.13 0.83
N GLY A 49 -27.55 5.87 0.42
CA GLY A 49 -28.17 5.44 -0.85
C GLY A 49 -27.23 4.88 -1.92
N VAL A 50 -25.91 4.81 -1.66
CA VAL A 50 -24.96 4.08 -2.52
C VAL A 50 -24.75 2.67 -1.98
N LEU A 51 -24.80 1.66 -2.87
CA LEU A 51 -24.42 0.29 -2.56
C LEU A 51 -22.93 0.08 -2.84
N VAL A 52 -22.11 0.13 -1.79
CA VAL A 52 -20.68 -0.17 -1.89
C VAL A 52 -20.46 -1.67 -1.66
N LEU A 53 -19.95 -2.36 -2.68
CA LEU A 53 -19.64 -3.78 -2.64
C LEU A 53 -18.12 -3.96 -2.67
N THR A 54 -17.61 -4.76 -1.74
CA THR A 54 -16.18 -5.07 -1.60
C THR A 54 -15.96 -6.58 -1.56
N HIS A 55 -14.72 -7.04 -1.66
CA HIS A 55 -14.38 -8.44 -1.45
C HIS A 55 -14.79 -8.93 -0.06
N ALA A 56 -14.67 -8.09 0.97
CA ALA A 56 -15.10 -8.40 2.33
C ALA A 56 -16.63 -8.38 2.50
N GLN A 57 -17.33 -7.57 1.70
CA GLN A 57 -18.78 -7.46 1.71
C GLN A 57 -19.30 -7.43 0.26
N PRO A 58 -19.36 -8.58 -0.42
CA PRO A 58 -19.70 -8.63 -1.85
C PRO A 58 -21.20 -8.51 -2.10
N LYS A 59 -21.97 -8.10 -1.09
CA LYS A 59 -23.44 -8.05 -1.10
C LYS A 59 -23.96 -6.82 -0.35
N GLY A 60 -24.90 -6.12 -0.96
CA GLY A 60 -25.57 -4.94 -0.41
C GLY A 60 -27.06 -4.93 -0.73
N THR A 61 -27.84 -4.14 0.01
CA THR A 61 -29.29 -4.01 -0.22
C THR A 61 -29.75 -2.57 -0.02
N ALA A 62 -30.61 -2.09 -0.92
CA ALA A 62 -31.23 -0.78 -0.87
C ALA A 62 -32.73 -0.88 -1.17
N GLU A 63 -33.46 0.17 -0.79
CA GLU A 63 -34.90 0.27 -1.02
C GLU A 63 -35.22 1.60 -1.69
N GLY A 64 -36.31 1.65 -2.46
CA GLY A 64 -36.74 2.85 -3.14
C GLY A 64 -38.21 2.83 -3.54
N VAL A 65 -38.64 3.93 -4.17
CA VAL A 65 -39.98 4.09 -4.74
C VAL A 65 -39.84 4.44 -6.20
N LEU A 66 -40.55 3.73 -7.07
CA LEU A 66 -40.65 4.05 -8.48
C LEU A 66 -41.98 4.72 -8.81
N THR A 67 -42.00 5.49 -9.89
CA THR A 67 -43.21 6.18 -10.39
C THR A 67 -43.37 5.89 -11.87
N ALA A 68 -44.57 5.49 -12.30
CA ALA A 68 -44.94 5.31 -13.69
C ALA A 68 -44.84 6.65 -14.44
N PRO A 69 -43.97 6.75 -15.46
CA PRO A 69 -43.73 8.01 -16.16
C PRO A 69 -44.82 8.31 -17.20
N GLY A 70 -45.66 7.33 -17.53
CA GLY A 70 -46.57 7.39 -18.67
C GLY A 70 -45.92 6.89 -19.97
N HIS A 71 -46.74 6.68 -20.98
CA HIS A 71 -46.33 6.00 -22.22
C HIS A 71 -45.17 6.73 -22.94
N GLY A 72 -44.06 6.03 -23.17
CA GLY A 72 -42.91 6.54 -23.93
C GLY A 72 -41.98 7.49 -23.16
N LYS A 73 -42.23 7.71 -21.87
CA LYS A 73 -41.39 8.54 -20.99
C LYS A 73 -40.56 7.66 -20.04
N GLN A 74 -39.54 8.22 -19.40
CA GLN A 74 -38.75 7.58 -18.36
C GLN A 74 -38.69 8.47 -17.12
N ASN A 75 -38.73 7.88 -15.93
CA ASN A 75 -38.54 8.59 -14.67
C ASN A 75 -37.82 7.66 -13.69
N PHE A 76 -36.50 7.53 -13.88
CA PHE A 76 -35.68 6.63 -13.10
C PHE A 76 -35.39 7.20 -11.70
N THR A 77 -35.61 6.37 -10.70
CA THR A 77 -34.94 6.46 -9.40
C THR A 77 -33.61 5.73 -9.51
N ILE A 78 -32.50 6.42 -9.24
CA ILE A 78 -31.15 5.88 -9.39
C ILE A 78 -30.60 5.42 -8.03
N VAL A 79 -30.08 4.20 -7.99
CA VAL A 79 -29.29 3.64 -6.90
C VAL A 79 -27.89 3.34 -7.44
N PRO A 80 -26.85 4.08 -7.02
CA PRO A 80 -25.49 3.76 -7.44
C PRO A 80 -25.01 2.44 -6.80
N ILE A 81 -24.30 1.62 -7.58
CA ILE A 81 -23.65 0.37 -7.13
C ILE A 81 -22.15 0.50 -7.41
N ASP A 82 -21.38 0.73 -6.36
CA ASP A 82 -19.92 0.83 -6.42
C ASP A 82 -19.32 -0.58 -6.30
N VAL A 83 -18.68 -1.04 -7.37
CA VAL A 83 -17.94 -2.31 -7.43
C VAL A 83 -16.45 -2.05 -7.70
N THR A 84 -15.93 -0.87 -7.36
CA THR A 84 -14.55 -0.48 -7.67
C THR A 84 -13.48 -1.35 -7.00
N ASP A 85 -13.83 -2.04 -5.90
CA ASP A 85 -12.95 -3.00 -5.24
C ASP A 85 -12.64 -4.24 -6.10
N PHE A 86 -13.52 -4.57 -7.05
CA PHE A 86 -13.37 -5.72 -7.95
C PHE A 86 -12.59 -5.34 -9.22
N GLN A 87 -11.32 -4.96 -9.07
CA GLN A 87 -10.50 -4.42 -10.16
C GLN A 87 -10.34 -5.38 -11.35
N SER A 88 -10.36 -6.70 -11.10
CA SER A 88 -10.27 -7.74 -12.14
C SER A 88 -11.62 -8.12 -12.76
N GLY A 89 -12.66 -7.35 -12.50
CA GLY A 89 -13.99 -7.64 -12.98
C GLY A 89 -14.76 -8.61 -12.08
N GLY A 90 -15.92 -9.03 -12.55
CA GLY A 90 -16.85 -9.85 -11.79
C GLY A 90 -18.15 -10.08 -12.53
N THR A 91 -19.03 -10.86 -11.91
CA THR A 91 -20.44 -10.94 -12.33
C THR A 91 -21.29 -10.22 -11.30
N LEU A 92 -21.84 -9.05 -11.68
CA LEU A 92 -22.81 -8.32 -10.87
C LEU A 92 -24.19 -8.93 -11.09
N THR A 93 -24.77 -9.47 -10.02
CA THR A 93 -26.16 -9.94 -9.97
C THR A 93 -26.99 -8.99 -9.12
N VAL A 94 -28.12 -8.55 -9.67
CA VAL A 94 -29.04 -7.64 -8.99
C VAL A 94 -30.40 -8.32 -8.89
N GLU A 95 -30.78 -8.68 -7.68
CA GLU A 95 -32.09 -9.22 -7.33
C GLU A 95 -33.03 -8.08 -6.97
N ILE A 96 -34.24 -8.12 -7.51
CA ILE A 96 -35.23 -7.06 -7.38
C ILE A 96 -36.50 -7.67 -6.83
N THR A 97 -37.06 -7.07 -5.79
CA THR A 97 -38.41 -7.40 -5.30
C THR A 97 -39.28 -6.17 -5.42
N LEU A 98 -40.36 -6.27 -6.19
CA LEU A 98 -41.31 -5.19 -6.39
C LEU A 98 -42.49 -5.35 -5.43
N GLY A 99 -42.86 -4.26 -4.77
CA GLY A 99 -44.00 -4.22 -3.85
C GLY A 99 -45.34 -4.43 -4.54
N ASN A 100 -46.41 -4.40 -3.76
CA ASN A 100 -47.80 -4.56 -4.23
C ASN A 100 -48.49 -3.21 -4.55
N GLY A 101 -47.72 -2.21 -4.98
CA GLY A 101 -48.24 -0.90 -5.37
C GLY A 101 -49.00 -0.90 -6.70
N GLU A 102 -49.33 0.29 -7.19
CA GLU A 102 -50.18 0.47 -8.38
C GLU A 102 -49.43 0.32 -9.70
N SER A 103 -48.10 0.45 -9.69
CA SER A 103 -47.26 0.37 -10.89
C SER A 103 -46.53 -0.97 -10.98
N ASP A 104 -46.53 -1.56 -12.17
CA ASP A 104 -45.52 -2.54 -12.56
C ASP A 104 -44.15 -1.84 -12.74
N GLY A 105 -43.06 -2.58 -12.73
CA GLY A 105 -41.70 -2.03 -12.73
C GLY A 105 -40.90 -2.32 -14.00
N SER A 106 -40.03 -1.37 -14.35
CA SER A 106 -38.98 -1.49 -15.37
C SER A 106 -37.65 -1.08 -14.76
N PHE A 107 -36.62 -1.89 -15.00
CA PHE A 107 -35.31 -1.75 -14.37
C PHE A 107 -34.20 -1.85 -15.42
N ASP A 108 -33.21 -0.97 -15.30
CA ASP A 108 -32.07 -0.90 -16.20
C ASP A 108 -30.79 -0.72 -15.39
N LEU A 109 -29.71 -1.36 -15.81
CA LEU A 109 -28.37 -1.16 -15.27
C LEU A 109 -27.56 -0.38 -16.28
N PHE A 110 -26.99 0.75 -15.87
CA PHE A 110 -26.18 1.61 -16.72
C PHE A 110 -24.71 1.61 -16.26
N PRO A 111 -23.75 1.65 -17.20
CA PRO A 111 -22.34 1.78 -16.86
C PRO A 111 -22.03 3.17 -16.29
N GLU A 112 -20.83 3.32 -15.73
CA GLU A 112 -20.37 4.59 -15.19
C GLU A 112 -20.40 5.71 -16.25
N GLY A 113 -20.92 6.89 -15.89
CA GLY A 113 -20.99 8.05 -16.78
C GLY A 113 -22.02 7.96 -17.92
N ALA A 114 -22.80 6.88 -18.02
CA ALA A 114 -23.87 6.78 -19.00
C ALA A 114 -24.94 7.86 -18.78
N VAL A 115 -25.39 8.48 -19.88
CA VAL A 115 -26.51 9.42 -19.87
C VAL A 115 -27.81 8.64 -19.68
N ILE A 116 -28.54 8.94 -18.61
CA ILE A 116 -29.82 8.32 -18.29
C ILE A 116 -30.92 8.96 -19.16
N PRO A 117 -31.64 8.20 -20.00
CA PRO A 117 -32.67 8.75 -20.87
C PRO A 117 -33.91 9.16 -20.06
N THR A 118 -34.59 10.22 -20.50
CA THR A 118 -35.86 10.70 -19.92
C THR A 118 -37.08 10.34 -20.79
N GLU A 119 -36.85 9.83 -21.99
CA GLU A 119 -37.88 9.41 -22.93
C GLU A 119 -37.39 8.30 -23.85
N GLY A 120 -38.33 7.61 -24.50
CA GLY A 120 -38.03 6.57 -25.47
C GLY A 120 -37.45 5.30 -24.85
N ARG A 121 -37.12 4.34 -25.73
CA ARG A 121 -36.54 3.06 -25.33
C ARG A 121 -35.10 3.28 -24.85
N VAL A 122 -34.72 2.57 -23.79
CA VAL A 122 -33.35 2.60 -23.27
C VAL A 122 -32.42 1.83 -24.22
N GLU A 123 -31.37 2.49 -24.71
CA GLU A 123 -30.37 1.89 -25.62
C GLU A 123 -29.01 1.68 -24.96
N ASN A 124 -28.71 2.39 -23.86
CA ASN A 124 -27.38 2.42 -23.24
C ASN A 124 -27.30 1.61 -21.93
N SER A 125 -28.32 0.79 -21.64
CA SER A 125 -28.28 -0.14 -20.50
C SER A 125 -27.44 -1.36 -20.83
N VAL A 126 -26.61 -1.81 -19.89
CA VAL A 126 -25.83 -3.04 -20.01
C VAL A 126 -26.62 -4.30 -19.63
N ALA A 127 -27.69 -4.14 -18.85
CA ALA A 127 -28.66 -5.19 -18.53
C ALA A 127 -30.02 -4.54 -18.20
N ALA A 128 -31.11 -5.24 -18.43
CA ALA A 128 -32.45 -4.72 -18.15
C ALA A 128 -33.46 -5.82 -17.81
N LEU A 129 -34.51 -5.43 -17.09
CA LEU A 129 -35.67 -6.24 -16.74
C LEU A 129 -36.93 -5.38 -16.85
N TYR A 130 -37.81 -5.72 -17.79
CA TYR A 130 -39.02 -4.94 -18.07
C TYR A 130 -40.29 -5.68 -17.67
N ASP A 131 -41.34 -4.91 -17.38
CA ASP A 131 -42.70 -5.40 -17.10
C ASP A 131 -42.80 -6.38 -15.92
N LEU A 132 -41.94 -6.21 -14.91
CA LEU A 132 -42.03 -6.97 -13.66
C LEU A 132 -43.33 -6.61 -12.95
N LYS A 133 -44.20 -7.60 -12.68
CA LYS A 133 -45.49 -7.32 -12.08
C LYS A 133 -45.34 -6.96 -10.62
N HIS A 134 -46.21 -6.08 -10.13
CA HIS A 134 -46.30 -5.79 -8.72
C HIS A 134 -46.45 -7.09 -7.91
N GLY A 135 -45.70 -7.20 -6.81
CA GLY A 135 -45.63 -8.40 -5.98
C GLY A 135 -44.69 -9.50 -6.48
N GLU A 136 -44.06 -9.32 -7.64
CA GLU A 136 -43.07 -10.27 -8.17
C GLU A 136 -41.63 -9.85 -7.83
N SER A 137 -40.72 -10.81 -7.99
CA SER A 137 -39.28 -10.61 -7.94
C SER A 137 -38.65 -11.01 -9.27
N GLY A 138 -37.53 -10.40 -9.61
CA GLY A 138 -36.76 -10.73 -10.80
C GLY A 138 -35.27 -10.45 -10.60
N THR A 139 -34.47 -10.82 -11.60
CA THR A 139 -33.01 -10.73 -11.52
C THR A 139 -32.46 -10.20 -12.83
N LEU A 140 -31.44 -9.35 -12.73
CA LEU A 140 -30.57 -8.99 -13.85
C LEU A 140 -29.11 -9.31 -13.50
N THR A 141 -28.36 -9.72 -14.52
CA THR A 141 -26.95 -10.12 -14.37
C THR A 141 -26.11 -9.45 -15.44
N TYR A 142 -24.96 -8.93 -15.06
CA TYR A 142 -24.00 -8.33 -15.98
C TYR A 142 -22.59 -8.75 -15.61
N LYS A 143 -21.81 -9.18 -16.61
CA LYS A 143 -20.39 -9.44 -16.45
C LYS A 143 -19.62 -8.17 -16.77
N PHE A 144 -18.75 -7.75 -15.86
CA PHE A 144 -17.92 -6.56 -16.01
C PHE A 144 -16.43 -6.93 -15.95
N ASP A 145 -15.60 -6.21 -16.69
CA ASP A 145 -14.18 -6.52 -16.85
C ASP A 145 -13.28 -5.78 -15.84
N SER A 146 -13.77 -4.68 -15.27
CA SER A 146 -13.08 -3.91 -14.24
C SER A 146 -14.07 -3.22 -13.31
N GLY A 147 -13.68 -3.06 -12.05
CA GLY A 147 -14.45 -2.34 -11.04
C GLY A 147 -14.79 -0.90 -11.49
N GLN A 148 -16.04 -0.50 -11.27
CA GLN A 148 -16.59 0.82 -11.66
C GLN A 148 -17.83 1.12 -10.82
N VAL A 149 -18.43 2.29 -10.99
CA VAL A 149 -19.73 2.62 -10.36
C VAL A 149 -20.86 2.48 -11.37
N PHE A 150 -21.66 1.42 -11.24
CA PHE A 150 -22.88 1.24 -12.03
C PHE A 150 -24.03 2.10 -11.48
N GLN A 151 -24.95 2.49 -12.35
CA GLN A 151 -26.18 3.17 -11.97
C GLN A 151 -27.35 2.21 -12.17
N PHE A 152 -27.97 1.72 -11.09
CA PHE A 152 -29.20 0.95 -11.17
C PHE A 152 -30.40 1.90 -11.23
N GLY A 153 -31.15 1.87 -12.33
CA GLY A 153 -32.35 2.66 -12.53
C GLY A 153 -33.61 1.84 -12.34
N ALA A 154 -34.53 2.34 -11.51
CA ALA A 154 -35.89 1.81 -11.35
C ALA A 154 -36.94 2.85 -11.79
N THR A 155 -37.86 2.46 -12.66
CA THR A 155 -38.98 3.30 -13.09
C THR A 155 -40.27 2.48 -13.21
N GLY A 156 -41.44 3.12 -13.14
CA GLY A 156 -42.68 2.40 -13.40
C GLY A 156 -42.82 2.08 -14.89
N ASN A 157 -43.49 0.98 -15.23
CA ASN A 157 -43.63 0.62 -16.64
C ASN A 157 -44.55 1.60 -17.40
N TRP A 158 -44.44 1.60 -18.73
CA TRP A 158 -45.18 2.52 -19.60
C TRP A 158 -46.69 2.31 -19.62
N PHE A 159 -47.14 1.11 -19.27
CA PHE A 159 -48.55 0.70 -19.35
C PHE A 159 -49.30 0.96 -18.04
N SER A 160 -48.59 1.26 -16.96
CA SER A 160 -49.20 1.74 -15.71
C SER A 160 -49.73 3.17 -15.89
N ARG A 161 -50.73 3.54 -15.08
CA ARG A 161 -51.27 4.90 -15.04
C ARG A 161 -50.14 5.88 -14.69
N GLU A 162 -49.95 6.94 -15.47
CA GLU A 162 -48.96 7.99 -15.16
C GLU A 162 -49.13 8.51 -13.71
N GLY A 163 -48.05 8.54 -12.95
CA GLY A 163 -48.03 8.90 -11.54
C GLY A 163 -48.36 7.76 -10.56
N ALA A 164 -48.73 6.55 -11.04
CA ALA A 164 -48.83 5.38 -10.18
C ALA A 164 -47.46 5.05 -9.56
N THR A 165 -47.43 4.65 -8.29
CA THR A 165 -46.19 4.38 -7.55
C THR A 165 -46.13 2.95 -7.05
N ASN A 166 -44.92 2.47 -6.81
CA ASN A 166 -44.65 1.21 -6.14
C ASN A 166 -43.30 1.27 -5.40
N THR A 167 -43.13 0.47 -4.36
CA THR A 167 -41.85 0.34 -3.65
C THR A 167 -41.05 -0.80 -4.25
N PHE A 168 -39.72 -0.74 -4.19
CA PHE A 168 -38.85 -1.85 -4.56
C PHE A 168 -37.73 -2.03 -3.54
N THR A 169 -37.26 -3.27 -3.41
CA THR A 169 -36.02 -3.62 -2.72
C THR A 169 -35.07 -4.17 -3.77
N VAL A 170 -33.82 -3.72 -3.74
CA VAL A 170 -32.76 -4.19 -4.62
C VAL A 170 -31.62 -4.78 -3.79
N THR A 171 -31.19 -5.99 -4.12
CA THR A 171 -30.05 -6.67 -3.53
C THR A 171 -29.00 -6.90 -4.61
N ALA A 172 -27.87 -6.22 -4.50
CA ALA A 172 -26.75 -6.35 -5.43
C ALA A 172 -25.68 -7.28 -4.84
N MET A 173 -25.12 -8.14 -5.67
CA MET A 173 -24.10 -9.12 -5.31
C MET A 173 -23.05 -9.23 -6.41
N VAL A 174 -21.77 -9.29 -6.05
CA VAL A 174 -20.69 -9.61 -6.99
C VAL A 174 -20.19 -11.02 -6.73
N ASP A 175 -20.27 -11.87 -7.75
CA ASP A 175 -19.52 -13.12 -7.78
C ASP A 175 -18.19 -12.87 -8.50
N ALA A 176 -17.13 -12.68 -7.71
CA ALA A 176 -15.77 -12.52 -8.21
C ALA A 176 -15.17 -13.85 -8.72
N ASN A 177 -15.73 -15.00 -8.32
CA ASN A 177 -15.21 -16.31 -8.70
C ASN A 177 -15.68 -16.76 -10.09
N GLN A 178 -16.59 -16.01 -10.74
CA GLN A 178 -17.13 -16.31 -12.07
C GLN A 178 -16.65 -15.36 -13.19
N ALA A 179 -15.65 -14.51 -12.93
CA ALA A 179 -15.01 -13.70 -13.97
C ALA A 179 -14.11 -14.55 -14.90
N ALA A 180 -14.70 -15.50 -15.62
CA ALA A 180 -14.08 -16.46 -16.55
C ALA A 180 -12.92 -17.32 -16.01
N ASP A 181 -12.93 -18.59 -16.46
CA ASP A 181 -11.79 -19.50 -16.58
C ASP A 181 -10.62 -18.86 -17.38
N VAL A 182 -10.01 -17.81 -16.86
CA VAL A 182 -8.64 -17.44 -17.19
C VAL A 182 -7.80 -18.15 -16.13
N PRO A 183 -6.89 -19.07 -16.50
CA PRO A 183 -5.99 -19.66 -15.54
C PRO A 183 -5.28 -18.54 -14.78
N SER A 184 -5.50 -18.46 -13.46
CA SER A 184 -4.69 -17.58 -12.62
C SER A 184 -3.25 -18.08 -12.74
N ILE A 185 -2.38 -17.29 -13.37
CA ILE A 185 -0.96 -17.61 -13.45
C ILE A 185 -0.45 -17.72 -12.00
N PRO A 186 0.14 -18.86 -11.58
CA PRO A 186 0.65 -19.01 -10.22
C PRO A 186 1.65 -17.91 -9.89
N ALA A 187 1.67 -17.43 -8.64
CA ALA A 187 2.56 -16.34 -8.23
C ALA A 187 4.04 -16.63 -8.52
N LEU A 188 4.49 -17.87 -8.35
CA LEU A 188 5.85 -18.30 -8.72
C LEU A 188 6.14 -18.11 -10.22
N GLU A 189 5.18 -18.38 -11.10
CA GLU A 189 5.34 -18.19 -12.54
C GLU A 189 5.33 -16.70 -12.92
N LEU A 190 4.59 -15.87 -12.20
CA LEU A 190 4.67 -14.41 -12.35
C LEU A 190 6.02 -13.87 -11.87
N LEU A 191 6.50 -14.28 -10.69
CA LEU A 191 7.79 -13.85 -10.15
C LEU A 191 8.97 -14.29 -11.01
N ALA A 192 8.86 -15.42 -11.72
CA ALA A 192 9.86 -15.86 -12.67
C ALA A 192 10.01 -14.93 -13.90
N GLN A 193 9.09 -13.99 -14.12
CA GLN A 193 9.13 -13.02 -15.23
C GLN A 193 9.80 -11.69 -14.87
N ARG A 194 10.30 -11.56 -13.63
CA ARG A 194 11.09 -10.40 -13.20
C ARG A 194 12.32 -10.21 -14.10
N PRO A 195 12.85 -8.98 -14.21
CA PRO A 195 12.45 -7.79 -13.48
C PRO A 195 11.14 -7.18 -14.00
N PHE A 196 10.28 -6.74 -13.09
CA PHE A 196 9.05 -6.04 -13.42
C PHE A 196 9.33 -4.55 -13.65
N LYS A 197 8.71 -3.99 -14.69
CA LYS A 197 8.77 -2.56 -15.00
C LYS A 197 7.61 -1.81 -14.31
N PRO A 198 7.83 -0.58 -13.82
CA PRO A 198 6.74 0.29 -13.39
C PRO A 198 5.78 0.65 -14.52
N THR A 199 4.47 0.58 -14.27
CA THR A 199 3.45 1.20 -15.13
C THR A 199 3.17 2.66 -14.76
N ASP A 200 3.57 3.05 -13.55
CA ASP A 200 3.46 4.41 -13.01
C ASP A 200 4.79 4.83 -12.38
N ILE A 201 5.68 5.41 -13.19
CA ILE A 201 7.01 5.85 -12.74
C ILE A 201 6.97 6.96 -11.69
N SER A 202 5.82 7.63 -11.51
CA SER A 202 5.68 8.71 -10.53
C SER A 202 5.73 8.23 -9.09
N LEU A 203 5.49 6.93 -8.86
CA LEU A 203 5.60 6.28 -7.55
C LEU A 203 7.04 6.02 -7.11
N PHE A 204 8.02 6.27 -7.97
CA PHE A 204 9.43 5.97 -7.70
C PHE A 204 10.27 7.25 -7.66
N PHE A 205 11.47 7.15 -7.09
CA PHE A 205 12.31 8.29 -6.82
C PHE A 205 12.90 8.87 -8.12
N PRO A 206 12.89 10.21 -8.33
CA PRO A 206 13.33 10.83 -9.58
C PRO A 206 14.76 10.55 -10.01
N SER A 207 15.65 10.19 -9.08
CA SER A 207 17.04 9.83 -9.40
C SER A 207 17.17 8.52 -10.18
N VAL A 208 16.16 7.65 -10.10
CA VAL A 208 16.06 6.39 -10.85
C VAL A 208 15.08 6.55 -12.00
N TYR A 209 13.91 7.13 -11.74
CA TYR A 209 12.87 7.34 -12.74
C TYR A 209 12.54 8.83 -12.88
N PRO A 210 13.15 9.54 -13.84
CA PRO A 210 12.89 10.96 -14.05
C PRO A 210 11.39 11.22 -14.21
N SER A 211 10.88 12.18 -13.44
CA SER A 211 9.46 12.56 -13.43
C SER A 211 9.36 14.07 -13.24
N ASP A 212 8.42 14.69 -13.96
CA ASP A 212 8.11 16.12 -13.81
C ASP A 212 7.31 16.42 -12.53
N LEU A 213 6.87 15.39 -11.80
CA LEU A 213 6.17 15.59 -10.53
C LEU A 213 7.15 15.99 -9.43
N PRO A 214 6.83 17.04 -8.64
CA PRO A 214 7.68 17.49 -7.58
C PRO A 214 7.83 16.40 -6.52
N LEU A 215 9.04 16.27 -5.97
CA LEU A 215 9.33 15.37 -4.87
C LEU A 215 9.07 16.12 -3.57
N LEU A 216 7.87 15.95 -3.02
CA LEU A 216 7.37 16.71 -1.86
C LEU A 216 7.26 15.80 -0.63
N ASP A 217 7.58 16.35 0.53
CA ASP A 217 7.25 15.70 1.81
C ASP A 217 5.74 15.75 2.06
N ALA A 218 5.24 14.88 2.95
CA ALA A 218 3.90 15.07 3.50
C ALA A 218 3.77 16.49 4.12
N THR A 219 2.63 17.13 3.88
CA THR A 219 2.33 18.47 4.39
C THR A 219 1.23 18.44 5.42
N GLY A 220 1.19 19.43 6.31
CA GLY A 220 0.22 19.54 7.39
C GLY A 220 0.85 19.31 8.76
N ASP A 221 0.01 19.32 9.78
CA ASP A 221 0.40 18.99 11.13
C ASP A 221 0.60 17.46 11.26
N PRO A 222 1.49 16.99 12.17
CA PRO A 222 1.54 15.58 12.53
C PRO A 222 0.14 15.08 12.93
N PRO A 223 -0.26 13.86 12.54
CA PRO A 223 -1.55 13.32 12.93
C PRO A 223 -1.64 13.17 14.45
N SER A 224 -2.81 13.50 15.00
CA SER A 224 -3.10 13.42 16.42
C SER A 224 -3.17 11.98 16.94
N GLU A 225 -3.17 11.81 18.26
CA GLU A 225 -3.31 10.50 18.91
C GLU A 225 -4.54 9.71 18.42
N ASP A 226 -5.70 10.37 18.34
CA ASP A 226 -6.95 9.73 17.93
C ASP A 226 -6.94 9.35 16.44
N GLU A 227 -6.39 10.22 15.58
CA GLU A 227 -6.24 9.94 14.15
C GLU A 227 -5.32 8.74 13.92
N VAL A 228 -4.14 8.73 14.54
CA VAL A 228 -3.19 7.63 14.41
C VAL A 228 -3.74 6.33 14.96
N ARG A 229 -4.47 6.37 16.09
CA ARG A 229 -5.14 5.19 16.63
C ARG A 229 -6.17 4.63 15.63
N GLY A 230 -6.94 5.49 14.98
CA GLY A 230 -7.89 5.10 13.94
C GLY A 230 -7.19 4.44 12.75
N MET A 231 -6.13 5.07 12.25
CA MET A 231 -5.28 4.51 11.17
C MET A 231 -4.71 3.14 11.56
N LEU A 232 -4.23 2.98 12.79
CA LEU A 232 -3.68 1.71 13.28
C LEU A 232 -4.75 0.62 13.35
N GLU A 233 -5.96 0.94 13.80
CA GLU A 233 -7.05 -0.04 13.84
C GLU A 233 -7.46 -0.49 12.43
N GLU A 234 -7.49 0.42 11.45
CA GLU A 234 -7.73 0.10 10.04
C GLU A 234 -6.61 -0.78 9.47
N TYR A 235 -5.35 -0.40 9.67
CA TYR A 235 -4.17 -1.17 9.26
C TYR A 235 -4.19 -2.59 9.82
N LEU A 236 -4.46 -2.75 11.11
CA LEU A 236 -4.53 -4.07 11.76
C LEU A 236 -5.71 -4.90 11.25
N LYS A 237 -6.86 -4.29 10.95
CA LYS A 237 -8.01 -5.01 10.35
C LYS A 237 -7.71 -5.47 8.93
N ALA A 238 -6.99 -4.66 8.14
CA ALA A 238 -6.56 -5.06 6.81
C ALA A 238 -5.59 -6.26 6.85
N ARG A 239 -4.65 -6.26 7.81
CA ARG A 239 -3.70 -7.37 8.00
C ARG A 239 -4.34 -8.62 8.63
N TYR A 240 -5.33 -8.45 9.50
CA TYR A 240 -5.96 -9.53 10.28
C TYR A 240 -7.49 -9.53 10.13
N PRO A 241 -8.03 -9.69 8.91
CA PRO A 241 -9.47 -9.57 8.67
C PRO A 241 -10.30 -10.58 9.47
N ASP A 242 -9.75 -11.78 9.68
CA ASP A 242 -10.41 -12.89 10.37
C ASP A 242 -9.91 -13.09 11.82
N ASP A 243 -9.03 -12.21 12.33
CA ASP A 243 -8.46 -12.32 13.68
C ASP A 243 -8.61 -11.02 14.48
N PRO A 244 -9.83 -10.72 14.99
CA PRO A 244 -10.06 -9.55 15.83
C PRO A 244 -9.28 -9.59 17.15
N ALA A 245 -8.78 -10.76 17.58
CA ALA A 245 -7.95 -10.86 18.78
C ALA A 245 -6.55 -10.28 18.53
N LYS A 246 -5.96 -10.51 17.35
CA LYS A 246 -4.72 -9.85 16.92
C LYS A 246 -4.87 -8.34 16.81
N VAL A 247 -5.97 -7.86 16.22
CA VAL A 247 -6.29 -6.41 16.18
C VAL A 247 -6.31 -5.82 17.60
N LYS A 248 -7.04 -6.47 18.51
CA LYS A 248 -7.11 -6.03 19.91
C LYS A 248 -5.75 -6.06 20.61
N LYS A 249 -4.92 -7.07 20.36
CA LYS A 249 -3.56 -7.19 20.91
C LYS A 249 -2.67 -6.04 20.42
N GLY A 250 -2.70 -5.73 19.11
CA GLY A 250 -1.96 -4.60 18.55
C GLY A 250 -2.37 -3.26 19.15
N ILE A 251 -3.68 -3.00 19.26
CA ILE A 251 -4.19 -1.80 19.94
C ILE A 251 -3.80 -1.78 21.42
N ALA A 252 -3.79 -2.92 22.11
CA ALA A 252 -3.33 -2.97 23.50
C ALA A 252 -1.83 -2.64 23.63
N LEU A 253 -0.99 -3.09 22.68
CA LEU A 253 0.44 -2.73 22.63
C LEU A 253 0.63 -1.23 22.38
N TYR A 254 -0.14 -0.63 21.48
CA TYR A 254 -0.12 0.82 21.23
C TYR A 254 -0.40 1.65 22.49
N ASN A 255 -1.39 1.23 23.29
CA ASN A 255 -1.82 1.91 24.51
C ASN A 255 -1.02 1.49 25.75
N ASN A 256 -0.02 0.63 25.60
CA ASN A 256 0.76 0.15 26.74
C ASN A 256 1.57 1.32 27.36
N PRO A 257 1.49 1.56 28.69
CA PRO A 257 2.24 2.64 29.33
C PRO A 257 3.76 2.58 29.13
N GLU A 258 4.35 1.39 29.08
CA GLU A 258 5.79 1.21 28.82
C GLU A 258 6.15 1.60 27.39
N THR A 259 5.33 1.18 26.41
CA THR A 259 5.47 1.60 25.02
C THR A 259 5.34 3.13 24.89
N PHE A 260 4.35 3.73 25.56
CA PHE A 260 4.18 5.19 25.59
C PHE A 260 5.39 5.92 26.18
N LEU A 261 5.98 5.40 27.27
CA LEU A 261 7.13 6.02 27.92
C LEU A 261 8.38 5.98 27.04
N LYS A 262 8.58 4.92 26.25
CA LYS A 262 9.69 4.83 25.30
C LYS A 262 9.45 5.58 24.00
N ILE A 263 8.20 5.58 23.52
CA ILE A 263 7.82 6.10 22.22
C ILE A 263 6.63 7.01 22.44
N SER A 264 6.87 8.31 22.66
CA SER A 264 5.81 9.25 23.01
C SER A 264 5.01 9.74 21.79
N SER A 265 5.60 9.70 20.60
CA SER A 265 4.92 10.08 19.35
C SER A 265 3.87 9.03 18.97
N PRO A 266 2.62 9.43 18.69
CA PRO A 266 1.59 8.49 18.24
C PRO A 266 1.99 7.79 16.94
N SER A 267 2.52 8.52 15.94
CA SER A 267 2.92 7.95 14.65
C SER A 267 4.01 6.89 14.80
N LEU A 268 5.06 7.16 15.58
CA LEU A 268 6.14 6.20 15.81
C LEU A 268 5.67 4.99 16.63
N ARG A 269 4.69 5.16 17.54
CA ARG A 269 4.06 4.01 18.23
C ARG A 269 3.26 3.14 17.29
N ALA A 270 2.52 3.72 16.34
CA ALA A 270 1.78 2.93 15.36
C ALA A 270 2.72 2.18 14.43
N ALA A 271 3.82 2.80 13.98
CA ALA A 271 4.89 2.13 13.24
C ALA A 271 5.50 0.97 14.04
N PHE A 272 5.77 1.19 15.33
CA PHE A 272 6.26 0.15 16.23
C PHE A 272 5.31 -1.04 16.34
N VAL A 273 4.00 -0.79 16.47
CA VAL A 273 3.01 -1.87 16.52
C VAL A 273 2.90 -2.61 15.17
N ALA A 274 3.09 -1.90 14.05
CA ALA A 274 3.05 -2.48 12.71
C ALA A 274 4.20 -3.48 12.42
N LEU A 275 5.20 -3.60 13.31
CA LEU A 275 6.19 -4.68 13.27
C LEU A 275 5.61 -6.06 13.67
N THR A 276 4.40 -6.11 14.25
CA THR A 276 3.76 -7.37 14.67
C THR A 276 3.52 -8.29 13.48
N ASP A 277 3.89 -9.56 13.63
CA ASP A 277 3.90 -10.63 12.63
C ASP A 277 4.69 -10.27 11.36
N THR A 278 5.72 -9.42 11.46
CA THR A 278 6.69 -9.19 10.37
C THR A 278 8.01 -9.92 10.64
N VAL A 279 8.89 -10.03 9.63
CA VAL A 279 10.28 -10.50 9.83
C VAL A 279 11.03 -9.74 10.94
N ALA A 280 10.60 -8.50 11.23
CA ALA A 280 11.18 -7.63 12.23
C ALA A 280 10.42 -7.58 13.57
N GLU A 281 9.42 -8.44 13.80
CA GLU A 281 8.71 -8.52 15.09
C GLU A 281 9.64 -8.57 16.31
N PRO A 282 10.79 -9.28 16.30
CA PRO A 282 11.70 -9.31 17.44
C PRO A 282 12.19 -7.93 17.92
N ALA A 283 12.15 -6.89 17.07
CA ALA A 283 12.50 -5.54 17.46
C ALA A 283 11.54 -4.97 18.52
N ILE A 284 10.31 -5.47 18.62
CA ILE A 284 9.36 -5.06 19.66
C ILE A 284 9.95 -5.32 21.05
N ASP A 285 10.40 -6.56 21.30
CA ASP A 285 10.98 -6.94 22.59
C ASP A 285 12.33 -6.27 22.82
N TYR A 286 13.17 -6.18 21.78
CA TYR A 286 14.47 -5.50 21.88
C TYR A 286 14.30 -4.02 22.29
N ILE A 287 13.41 -3.29 21.61
CA ILE A 287 13.17 -1.87 21.91
C ILE A 287 12.59 -1.70 23.30
N LEU A 288 11.69 -2.57 23.78
CA LEU A 288 11.07 -2.43 25.10
C LEU A 288 11.96 -2.93 26.24
N HIS A 289 12.66 -4.03 26.07
CA HIS A 289 13.20 -4.79 27.19
C HIS A 289 14.70 -5.08 27.12
N ALA A 290 15.37 -4.91 25.96
CA ALA A 290 16.80 -5.17 25.87
C ALA A 290 17.59 -4.33 26.88
N LYS A 291 18.67 -4.91 27.39
CA LYS A 291 19.52 -4.33 28.43
C LYS A 291 20.96 -4.25 27.96
N THR A 292 21.65 -3.19 28.38
CA THR A 292 23.09 -3.06 28.22
C THR A 292 23.84 -4.02 29.15
N THR A 293 25.15 -4.14 28.98
CA THR A 293 26.02 -4.88 29.91
C THR A 293 25.94 -4.36 31.35
N GLN A 294 25.59 -3.08 31.54
CA GLN A 294 25.38 -2.45 32.83
C GLN A 294 23.94 -2.60 33.36
N SER A 295 23.11 -3.40 32.71
CA SER A 295 21.68 -3.62 33.04
C SER A 295 20.78 -2.39 32.89
N ASN A 296 21.23 -1.34 32.17
CA ASN A 296 20.38 -0.23 31.78
C ASN A 296 19.51 -0.62 30.59
N SER A 297 18.41 0.10 30.33
CA SER A 297 17.63 -0.11 29.10
C SER A 297 18.46 0.23 27.87
N LYS A 298 18.62 -0.73 26.95
CA LYS A 298 19.42 -0.58 25.72
C LYS A 298 18.90 0.55 24.85
N VAL A 299 17.61 0.51 24.53
CA VAL A 299 16.90 1.64 23.88
C VAL A 299 16.24 2.48 24.96
N ALA A 300 16.70 3.72 25.09
CA ALA A 300 16.16 4.69 26.03
C ALA A 300 14.85 5.30 25.55
N LEU A 301 14.81 5.71 24.27
CA LEU A 301 13.62 6.30 23.66
C LEU A 301 13.65 6.21 22.12
N VAL A 302 12.48 6.38 21.53
CA VAL A 302 12.25 6.57 20.08
C VAL A 302 11.46 7.86 19.88
N ARG A 303 11.97 8.80 19.08
CA ARG A 303 11.34 10.13 18.92
C ARG A 303 11.61 10.77 17.56
N PHE A 304 10.84 11.80 17.23
CA PHE A 304 11.26 12.78 16.22
C PHE A 304 12.26 13.78 16.80
N SER A 305 13.26 14.15 16.00
CA SER A 305 14.31 15.09 16.33
C SER A 305 14.65 15.96 15.12
N LYS A 306 15.16 17.16 15.38
CA LYS A 306 15.72 18.03 14.35
C LYS A 306 17.10 17.57 13.91
N PHE A 307 17.26 17.33 12.62
CA PHE A 307 18.53 16.91 12.05
C PHE A 307 19.31 18.12 11.51
N PRO A 308 20.66 18.09 11.53
CA PRO A 308 21.47 19.16 10.95
C PRO A 308 21.27 19.23 9.44
N ALA A 309 21.52 20.40 8.84
CA ALA A 309 21.23 20.65 7.43
C ALA A 309 21.97 19.71 6.45
N ASN A 310 23.15 19.20 6.83
CA ASN A 310 23.89 18.21 6.04
C ASN A 310 23.34 16.78 6.15
N ARG A 311 22.27 16.58 6.92
CA ARG A 311 21.54 15.31 7.11
C ARG A 311 20.03 15.52 7.00
N SER A 312 19.60 16.57 6.31
CA SER A 312 18.18 16.90 6.15
C SER A 312 17.37 15.84 5.40
N ASN A 313 18.04 14.95 4.66
CA ASN A 313 17.43 13.83 3.93
C ASN A 313 17.54 12.49 4.69
N THR A 314 18.25 12.44 5.82
CA THR A 314 18.29 11.22 6.63
C THR A 314 16.92 10.99 7.26
N ILE A 315 16.39 9.77 7.15
CA ILE A 315 15.06 9.42 7.67
C ILE A 315 15.12 9.22 9.18
N ALA A 316 16.08 8.43 9.64
CA ALA A 316 16.35 8.20 11.05
C ALA A 316 17.84 7.96 11.30
N MET A 317 18.24 8.00 12.57
CA MET A 317 19.57 7.58 13.01
C MET A 317 19.53 7.11 14.45
N VAL A 318 20.48 6.25 14.80
CA VAL A 318 20.80 5.95 16.20
C VAL A 318 21.84 6.92 16.77
N SER A 319 21.62 7.40 17.98
CA SER A 319 22.57 8.22 18.73
C SER A 319 22.83 7.67 20.13
N PRO A 320 24.07 7.77 20.66
CA PRO A 320 24.34 7.48 22.07
C PRO A 320 23.46 8.34 22.98
N PHE A 321 22.86 7.72 23.99
CA PHE A 321 21.94 8.38 24.91
C PHE A 321 22.32 8.08 26.36
N GLY A 322 22.86 9.08 27.06
CA GLY A 322 23.32 8.93 28.44
C GLY A 322 24.84 9.05 28.54
N LEU A 323 25.31 9.68 29.61
CA LEU A 323 26.75 9.96 29.81
C LEU A 323 27.50 8.79 30.45
N ASP A 324 26.80 7.94 31.19
CA ASP A 324 27.40 6.92 32.05
C ASP A 324 27.38 5.51 31.44
N ASP A 325 26.60 5.30 30.37
CA ASP A 325 26.53 4.02 29.66
C ASP A 325 26.49 4.24 28.14
N PRO A 326 27.62 4.05 27.43
CA PRO A 326 27.72 4.31 26.00
C PRO A 326 26.91 3.33 25.15
N GLU A 327 26.47 2.20 25.71
CA GLU A 327 25.63 1.23 25.02
C GLU A 327 24.17 1.67 24.93
N VAL A 328 23.73 2.62 25.77
CA VAL A 328 22.36 3.13 25.75
C VAL A 328 22.19 4.05 24.55
N ILE A 329 21.13 3.82 23.78
CA ILE A 329 20.86 4.52 22.53
C ILE A 329 19.49 5.18 22.50
N ALA A 330 19.36 6.23 21.70
CA ALA A 330 18.10 6.77 21.22
C ALA A 330 17.96 6.49 19.72
N ILE A 331 16.76 6.10 19.30
CA ILE A 331 16.40 6.02 17.88
C ILE A 331 15.67 7.32 17.53
N GLU A 332 16.26 8.12 16.64
CA GLU A 332 15.77 9.45 16.32
C GLU A 332 15.32 9.48 14.85
N PHE A 333 14.06 9.82 14.62
CA PHE A 333 13.50 10.08 13.30
C PHE A 333 13.62 11.57 12.98
N ASN A 334 13.84 11.92 11.73
CA ASN A 334 13.93 13.31 11.31
C ASN A 334 12.53 13.96 11.35
N GLU A 335 12.39 15.04 12.12
CA GLU A 335 11.12 15.77 12.29
C GLU A 335 10.54 16.29 10.97
N ARG A 336 11.36 16.39 9.91
CA ARG A 336 10.89 16.69 8.55
C ARG A 336 9.74 15.77 8.11
N PHE A 337 9.78 14.51 8.50
CA PHE A 337 8.82 13.50 8.05
C PHE A 337 7.63 13.32 8.99
N GLN A 338 7.50 14.10 10.06
CA GLN A 338 6.50 13.85 11.12
C GLN A 338 5.03 13.88 10.66
N ALA A 339 4.74 14.47 9.49
CA ALA A 339 3.40 14.51 8.88
C ALA A 339 3.12 13.31 7.96
N GLU A 340 4.09 12.42 7.75
CA GLU A 340 3.92 11.23 6.92
C GLU A 340 2.95 10.22 7.54
N MET A 341 2.44 9.32 6.70
CA MET A 341 1.64 8.19 7.15
C MET A 341 2.45 7.34 8.14
N PRO A 342 1.92 7.02 9.35
CA PRO A 342 2.69 6.37 10.41
C PRO A 342 3.43 5.10 9.98
N PHE A 343 2.82 4.28 9.12
CA PHE A 343 3.38 2.98 8.77
C PHE A 343 4.59 3.05 7.84
N LEU A 344 4.86 4.21 7.21
CA LEU A 344 6.11 4.46 6.48
C LEU A 344 7.33 4.50 7.41
N PHE A 345 7.19 4.54 8.74
CA PHE A 345 8.35 4.47 9.64
C PHE A 345 8.70 3.04 10.08
N THR A 346 7.89 2.04 9.73
CA THR A 346 7.96 0.69 10.31
C THR A 346 9.26 -0.04 9.93
N ASN A 347 9.55 -0.11 8.63
CA ASN A 347 10.79 -0.65 8.09
C ASN A 347 12.03 0.12 8.56
N THR A 348 11.97 1.45 8.61
CA THR A 348 13.09 2.26 9.15
C THR A 348 13.28 2.01 10.65
N LEU A 349 12.23 1.81 11.43
CA LEU A 349 12.36 1.46 12.85
C LEU A 349 13.04 0.08 13.01
N ALA A 350 12.67 -0.89 12.18
CA ALA A 350 13.32 -2.20 12.13
C ALA A 350 14.80 -2.11 11.76
N HIS A 351 15.14 -1.22 10.81
CA HIS A 351 16.49 -0.91 10.39
C HIS A 351 17.32 -0.33 11.54
N GLU A 352 16.84 0.75 12.16
CA GLU A 352 17.61 1.46 13.19
C GLU A 352 17.86 0.61 14.43
N ALA A 353 16.94 -0.30 14.76
CA ALA A 353 17.09 -1.21 15.90
C ALA A 353 18.32 -2.15 15.77
N LEU A 354 18.86 -2.35 14.56
CA LEU A 354 20.06 -3.16 14.32
C LEU A 354 21.38 -2.40 14.60
N HIS A 355 21.36 -1.07 14.67
CA HIS A 355 22.55 -0.30 15.00
C HIS A 355 22.86 -0.32 16.52
N GLN A 356 24.13 -0.18 16.86
CA GLN A 356 24.63 -0.25 18.25
C GLN A 356 25.06 1.10 18.85
N GLY A 357 24.98 2.20 18.09
CA GLY A 357 25.18 3.58 18.57
C GLY A 357 26.61 4.12 18.51
N ASP A 358 27.63 3.29 18.25
CA ASP A 358 28.98 3.80 17.99
C ASP A 358 29.08 4.36 16.56
N LYS A 359 29.40 5.65 16.46
CA LYS A 359 29.47 6.36 15.17
C LYS A 359 30.59 5.84 14.28
N ASP A 360 31.60 5.22 14.87
CA ASP A 360 32.75 4.68 14.15
C ASP A 360 32.54 3.22 13.71
N SER A 361 31.40 2.60 14.04
CA SER A 361 31.12 1.19 13.71
C SER A 361 30.15 0.96 12.54
N ASN A 362 29.48 2.00 12.02
CA ASN A 362 28.57 1.83 10.88
C ASN A 362 29.36 1.61 9.59
N SER A 363 29.51 0.36 9.19
CA SER A 363 30.06 -0.02 7.90
C SER A 363 28.99 0.00 6.81
N ILE A 364 29.40 0.09 5.55
CA ILE A 364 28.45 0.03 4.43
C ILE A 364 27.77 -1.35 4.35
N VAL A 365 28.49 -2.44 4.65
CA VAL A 365 27.89 -3.77 4.70
C VAL A 365 26.83 -3.89 5.79
N GLN A 366 27.00 -3.20 6.92
CA GLN A 366 25.97 -3.10 7.94
C GLN A 366 24.70 -2.43 7.41
N GLU A 367 24.83 -1.28 6.76
CA GLU A 367 23.70 -0.59 6.13
C GLU A 367 23.01 -1.47 5.08
N GLU A 368 23.78 -2.22 4.29
CA GLU A 368 23.26 -3.15 3.30
C GLU A 368 22.46 -4.30 3.92
N VAL A 369 22.95 -4.89 5.02
CA VAL A 369 22.20 -5.88 5.81
C VAL A 369 20.91 -5.27 6.37
N CYS A 370 20.99 -4.05 6.92
CA CYS A 370 19.81 -3.36 7.43
C CYS A 370 18.79 -3.08 6.31
N TYR A 371 19.23 -2.65 5.12
CA TYR A 371 18.37 -2.45 3.96
C TYR A 371 17.75 -3.76 3.43
N ALA A 372 18.46 -4.89 3.55
CA ALA A 372 17.90 -6.20 3.19
C ALA A 372 16.69 -6.55 4.05
N PHE A 373 16.72 -6.28 5.36
CA PHE A 373 15.57 -6.48 6.25
C PHE A 373 14.49 -5.40 6.10
N ASP A 374 14.89 -4.13 6.01
CA ASP A 374 14.00 -2.99 5.77
C ASP A 374 13.07 -3.27 4.57
N THR A 375 13.64 -3.70 3.44
CA THR A 375 12.87 -3.95 2.23
C THR A 375 11.94 -5.15 2.35
N LEU A 376 12.30 -6.20 3.11
CA LEU A 376 11.39 -7.31 3.39
C LEU A 376 10.18 -6.84 4.21
N VAL A 377 10.42 -6.09 5.29
CA VAL A 377 9.33 -5.50 6.11
C VAL A 377 8.41 -4.65 5.23
N TYR A 378 8.96 -3.77 4.40
CA TYR A 378 8.13 -2.91 3.56
C TYR A 378 7.34 -3.70 2.49
N LEU A 379 7.93 -4.75 1.88
CA LEU A 379 7.21 -5.63 0.96
C LEU A 379 6.06 -6.36 1.66
N GLU A 380 6.26 -6.86 2.87
CA GLU A 380 5.18 -7.44 3.69
C GLU A 380 4.08 -6.41 4.00
N GLN A 381 4.43 -5.15 4.29
CA GLN A 381 3.43 -4.11 4.53
C GLN A 381 2.60 -3.83 3.26
N LEU A 382 3.25 -3.74 2.10
CA LEU A 382 2.58 -3.48 0.83
C LEU A 382 1.63 -4.59 0.39
N ALA A 383 1.87 -5.83 0.82
CA ALA A 383 0.98 -6.95 0.52
C ALA A 383 -0.43 -6.78 1.14
N TYR A 384 -0.54 -6.06 2.26
CA TYR A 384 -1.80 -5.87 2.99
C TYR A 384 -2.28 -4.41 3.02
N TYR A 385 -1.40 -3.44 2.75
CA TYR A 385 -1.71 -2.02 2.86
C TYR A 385 -1.09 -1.22 1.68
N PRO A 386 -1.64 -1.39 0.46
CA PRO A 386 -1.05 -0.87 -0.78
C PRO A 386 -1.02 0.66 -0.87
N GLU A 387 -1.79 1.37 -0.05
CA GLU A 387 -1.84 2.83 0.03
C GLU A 387 -0.50 3.45 0.40
N LEU A 388 0.40 2.70 1.08
CA LEU A 388 1.75 3.17 1.40
C LEU A 388 2.53 3.52 0.13
N ALA A 389 2.47 2.66 -0.89
CA ALA A 389 3.14 2.92 -2.15
C ALA A 389 2.55 4.12 -2.88
N GLN A 390 1.26 4.40 -2.68
CA GLN A 390 0.52 5.42 -3.42
C GLN A 390 0.53 6.80 -2.76
N ALA A 391 1.13 6.94 -1.58
CA ALA A 391 1.19 8.22 -0.86
C ALA A 391 1.88 9.35 -1.68
N GLY A 392 2.78 8.98 -2.61
CA GLY A 392 3.43 9.92 -3.53
C GLY A 392 4.40 10.91 -2.86
N THR A 393 4.68 10.75 -1.56
CA THR A 393 5.59 11.62 -0.81
C THR A 393 7.04 11.29 -1.09
N TRP A 394 7.95 12.14 -0.62
CA TRP A 394 9.40 11.90 -0.68
C TRP A 394 9.73 10.54 -0.08
N LEU A 395 9.16 10.24 1.09
CA LEU A 395 9.44 9.02 1.85
C LEU A 395 8.87 7.78 1.16
N SER A 396 7.62 7.81 0.72
CA SER A 396 7.02 6.66 0.04
C SER A 396 7.72 6.34 -1.28
N ARG A 397 8.08 7.35 -2.08
CA ARG A 397 8.81 7.17 -3.35
C ARG A 397 10.21 6.59 -3.14
N TRP A 398 10.88 7.00 -2.06
CA TRP A 398 12.17 6.42 -1.66
C TRP A 398 12.02 4.94 -1.31
N MET A 399 11.04 4.60 -0.46
CA MET A 399 10.78 3.22 -0.04
C MET A 399 10.37 2.33 -1.21
N ASN A 400 9.47 2.80 -2.08
CA ASN A 400 9.07 2.09 -3.30
C ASN A 400 10.27 1.76 -4.20
N THR A 401 11.23 2.68 -4.31
CA THR A 401 12.43 2.46 -5.14
C THR A 401 13.35 1.39 -4.56
N ASN A 402 13.50 1.36 -3.23
CA ASN A 402 14.23 0.30 -2.54
C ASN A 402 13.49 -1.05 -2.65
N ALA A 403 12.17 -1.05 -2.46
CA ALA A 403 11.34 -2.23 -2.57
C ALA A 403 11.41 -2.83 -3.98
N LEU A 404 11.30 -2.01 -5.03
CA LEU A 404 11.47 -2.43 -6.41
C LEU A 404 12.84 -3.04 -6.67
N SER A 405 13.90 -2.40 -6.17
CA SER A 405 15.26 -2.93 -6.33
C SER A 405 15.41 -4.32 -5.72
N ARG A 406 14.80 -4.54 -4.55
CA ARG A 406 14.82 -5.84 -3.86
C ARG A 406 13.97 -6.85 -4.60
N LEU A 407 12.75 -6.47 -4.94
CA LEU A 407 11.79 -7.32 -5.62
C LEU A 407 12.33 -7.79 -6.97
N ASN A 408 13.04 -6.97 -7.74
CA ASN A 408 13.60 -7.34 -9.04
C ASN A 408 14.95 -8.06 -8.98
N SER A 409 15.55 -8.17 -7.79
CA SER A 409 16.82 -8.85 -7.58
C SER A 409 16.59 -10.32 -7.18
N GLY A 410 17.46 -11.22 -7.65
CA GLY A 410 17.35 -12.68 -7.46
C GLY A 410 17.13 -13.46 -8.74
N SER A 411 17.21 -14.79 -8.62
CA SER A 411 17.11 -15.72 -9.76
C SER A 411 15.71 -16.36 -9.85
N GLY A 412 15.15 -16.40 -11.06
CA GLY A 412 13.85 -17.04 -11.30
C GLY A 412 12.75 -16.40 -10.45
N SER A 413 12.07 -17.19 -9.63
CA SER A 413 11.00 -16.74 -8.73
C SER A 413 11.47 -16.25 -7.37
N GLU A 414 12.73 -16.48 -7.01
CA GLU A 414 13.26 -16.22 -5.66
C GLU A 414 13.86 -14.83 -5.53
N LEU A 415 13.69 -14.19 -4.37
CA LEU A 415 14.43 -12.98 -4.04
C LEU A 415 15.92 -13.29 -3.84
N GLY A 416 16.80 -12.34 -4.15
CA GLY A 416 18.23 -12.48 -3.95
C GLY A 416 18.92 -11.13 -3.81
N LEU A 417 20.07 -11.08 -3.14
CA LEU A 417 20.86 -9.85 -3.02
C LEU A 417 21.85 -9.72 -4.19
N TYR A 418 22.52 -10.81 -4.54
CA TYR A 418 23.62 -10.84 -5.50
C TYR A 418 23.19 -11.15 -6.93
N ASP A 419 22.23 -12.07 -7.08
CA ASP A 419 21.82 -12.55 -8.40
C ASP A 419 20.99 -11.51 -9.14
N SER A 420 21.24 -11.39 -10.44
CA SER A 420 20.37 -10.67 -11.35
C SER A 420 19.28 -11.61 -11.89
N ASN A 421 18.15 -11.05 -12.29
CA ASN A 421 17.14 -11.81 -13.01
C ASN A 421 17.40 -11.73 -14.52
N GLY A 422 18.11 -12.72 -15.07
CA GLY A 422 18.40 -12.81 -16.49
C GLY A 422 19.42 -11.77 -17.01
N ASN A 423 20.32 -11.24 -16.16
CA ASN A 423 21.22 -10.14 -16.47
C ASN A 423 20.50 -8.85 -16.93
N LEU A 424 19.26 -8.66 -16.47
CA LEU A 424 18.51 -7.44 -16.69
C LEU A 424 18.62 -6.53 -15.46
N PRO A 425 18.56 -5.19 -15.64
CA PRO A 425 18.69 -4.27 -14.52
C PRO A 425 17.49 -4.34 -13.58
N ILE A 426 17.74 -4.14 -12.28
CA ILE A 426 16.71 -4.11 -11.22
C ILE A 426 15.73 -2.93 -11.34
N TRP A 427 16.07 -1.93 -12.16
CA TRP A 427 15.21 -0.80 -12.51
C TRP A 427 15.00 -0.74 -14.03
N PRO A 428 14.13 -1.60 -14.60
CA PRO A 428 13.81 -1.60 -16.02
C PRO A 428 13.33 -0.22 -16.49
N ASP A 429 13.67 0.15 -17.72
CA ASP A 429 13.36 1.44 -18.36
C ASP A 429 13.95 2.69 -17.69
N SER A 430 14.80 2.53 -16.66
CA SER A 430 15.62 3.61 -16.13
C SER A 430 16.92 3.81 -16.94
N ASP A 431 17.64 4.91 -16.69
CA ASP A 431 18.99 5.11 -17.21
C ASP A 431 20.08 4.40 -16.37
N LYS A 432 19.67 3.60 -15.38
CA LYS A 432 20.55 2.88 -14.46
C LYS A 432 20.69 1.42 -14.88
N ASP A 433 21.93 0.97 -15.03
CA ASP A 433 22.28 -0.40 -15.40
C ASP A 433 22.81 -1.18 -14.18
N THR A 434 22.03 -1.16 -13.09
CA THR A 434 22.38 -1.89 -11.87
C THR A 434 21.74 -3.29 -11.93
N PRO A 435 22.50 -4.39 -11.92
CA PRO A 435 21.96 -5.72 -12.21
C PRO A 435 21.36 -6.44 -10.99
N SER A 436 21.73 -6.06 -9.77
CA SER A 436 21.25 -6.68 -8.54
C SER A 436 21.16 -5.66 -7.39
N PHE A 437 20.54 -6.07 -6.28
CA PHE A 437 20.41 -5.23 -5.10
C PHE A 437 21.78 -4.88 -4.49
N ASP A 438 22.69 -5.86 -4.41
CA ASP A 438 24.04 -5.74 -3.87
C ASP A 438 24.89 -4.69 -4.62
N GLU A 439 24.78 -4.67 -5.94
CA GLU A 439 25.54 -3.76 -6.82
C GLU A 439 25.19 -2.27 -6.61
N ARG A 440 24.15 -1.97 -5.83
CA ARG A 440 23.89 -0.59 -5.37
C ARG A 440 24.92 -0.11 -4.35
N PHE A 441 25.58 -1.05 -3.67
CA PHE A 441 26.50 -0.80 -2.57
C PHE A 441 27.96 -1.06 -2.95
N SER A 442 28.22 -1.87 -3.99
CA SER A 442 29.54 -2.39 -4.38
C SER A 442 30.65 -1.33 -4.53
N ASP A 443 30.32 -0.16 -5.09
CA ASP A 443 31.28 0.93 -5.34
C ASP A 443 31.62 1.80 -4.10
N ASN A 444 30.99 1.54 -2.94
CA ASN A 444 31.20 2.36 -1.75
C ASN A 444 32.50 2.00 -1.02
N PRO A 445 33.40 2.97 -0.78
CA PRO A 445 34.62 2.73 -0.02
C PRO A 445 34.33 2.17 1.38
N GLY A 446 35.03 1.10 1.75
CA GLY A 446 34.88 0.48 3.06
C GLY A 446 33.71 -0.51 3.16
N ARG A 447 33.10 -0.92 2.04
CA ARG A 447 32.08 -1.97 2.00
C ARG A 447 32.47 -3.23 2.76
N ASP A 448 33.67 -3.75 2.53
CA ASP A 448 34.11 -5.01 3.14
C ASP A 448 34.53 -4.86 4.62
N THR A 449 34.28 -3.70 5.25
CA THR A 449 34.59 -3.48 6.66
C THR A 449 33.59 -4.22 7.52
N VAL A 450 34.04 -5.30 8.15
CA VAL A 450 33.23 -6.06 9.10
C VAL A 450 32.96 -5.21 10.35
N SER A 451 31.71 -5.18 10.80
CA SER A 451 31.32 -4.56 12.08
C SER A 451 30.48 -5.51 12.95
N PRO A 452 30.50 -5.36 14.28
CA PRO A 452 29.77 -6.27 15.18
C PRO A 452 28.25 -6.20 15.00
N GLY A 453 27.59 -7.36 14.92
CA GLY A 453 26.13 -7.49 14.97
C GLY A 453 25.58 -7.41 16.39
N ASN A 454 24.32 -6.99 16.58
CA ASN A 454 23.65 -7.02 17.89
C ASN A 454 22.84 -8.31 18.09
N GLU A 455 22.33 -8.52 19.31
CA GLU A 455 21.52 -9.70 19.65
C GLU A 455 20.19 -9.78 18.87
N LEU A 456 19.69 -8.64 18.37
CA LEU A 456 18.48 -8.57 17.56
C LEU A 456 18.69 -9.19 16.17
N LEU A 457 19.85 -8.98 15.56
CA LEU A 457 20.16 -9.50 14.23
C LEU A 457 20.00 -11.03 14.17
N LYS A 458 20.44 -11.76 15.19
CA LYS A 458 20.26 -13.22 15.25
C LYS A 458 18.79 -13.63 15.24
N GLN A 459 17.92 -12.83 15.85
CA GLN A 459 16.49 -13.08 15.88
C GLN A 459 15.85 -12.80 14.52
N TYR A 460 16.28 -11.75 13.81
CA TYR A 460 15.85 -11.50 12.43
C TYR A 460 16.29 -12.63 11.48
N LEU A 461 17.55 -13.09 11.60
CA LEU A 461 18.05 -14.22 10.80
C LEU A 461 17.22 -15.49 11.05
N ALA A 462 16.72 -15.70 12.27
CA ALA A 462 15.85 -16.84 12.59
C ALA A 462 14.52 -16.80 11.85
N GLN A 463 13.98 -15.60 11.56
CA GLN A 463 12.72 -15.44 10.84
C GLN A 463 12.87 -15.77 9.35
N ILE A 464 14.00 -15.40 8.73
CA ILE A 464 14.20 -15.64 7.28
C ILE A 464 14.86 -16.99 6.94
N ALA A 465 15.32 -17.73 7.94
CA ALA A 465 16.00 -19.01 7.73
C ALA A 465 15.08 -20.02 7.04
N GLU A 466 15.51 -20.60 5.92
CA GLU A 466 14.75 -21.68 5.29
C GLU A 466 14.69 -22.92 6.20
N ASN A 467 13.65 -23.73 6.03
CA ASN A 467 13.45 -24.95 6.80
C ASN A 467 14.70 -25.85 6.85
N GLY A 468 15.25 -26.01 8.05
CA GLY A 468 16.41 -26.87 8.30
C GLY A 468 17.77 -26.20 8.09
N LYS A 469 17.82 -24.91 7.74
CA LYS A 469 19.07 -24.14 7.68
C LYS A 469 19.45 -23.64 9.07
N ALA A 470 20.73 -23.75 9.40
CA ALA A 470 21.26 -23.20 10.64
C ALA A 470 21.57 -21.71 10.46
N ILE A 471 21.22 -20.92 11.47
CA ILE A 471 21.66 -19.51 11.58
C ILE A 471 23.19 -19.51 11.73
N PRO A 472 23.93 -18.58 11.11
CA PRO A 472 25.37 -18.48 11.25
C PRO A 472 25.79 -18.31 12.72
N ASP A 473 26.89 -18.97 13.10
CA ASP A 473 27.46 -18.80 14.45
C ASP A 473 28.01 -17.39 14.66
N ASN A 474 28.59 -16.80 13.61
CA ASN A 474 29.00 -15.40 13.58
C ASN A 474 27.93 -14.56 12.87
N THR A 475 27.40 -13.55 13.56
CA THR A 475 26.41 -12.61 13.03
C THR A 475 26.98 -11.20 12.87
N ASP A 476 28.30 -11.05 12.79
CA ASP A 476 28.92 -9.77 12.42
C ASP A 476 28.44 -9.34 11.02
N PHE A 477 28.19 -8.05 10.86
CA PHE A 477 27.86 -7.45 9.57
C PHE A 477 29.04 -7.64 8.63
N SER A 478 28.86 -8.51 7.64
CA SER A 478 29.91 -9.00 6.76
C SER A 478 29.31 -9.42 5.42
N VAL A 479 30.16 -9.51 4.39
CA VAL A 479 29.74 -9.97 3.06
C VAL A 479 29.30 -11.44 3.13
N GLU A 480 29.93 -12.24 3.98
CA GLU A 480 29.53 -13.61 4.26
C GLU A 480 28.11 -13.69 4.84
N LEU A 481 27.75 -12.78 5.74
CA LEU A 481 26.40 -12.70 6.28
C LEU A 481 25.39 -12.30 5.19
N LEU A 482 25.73 -11.34 4.31
CA LEU A 482 24.87 -10.99 3.18
C LEU A 482 24.65 -12.16 2.23
N HIS A 483 25.67 -12.96 1.93
CA HIS A 483 25.48 -14.19 1.14
C HIS A 483 24.52 -15.15 1.83
N TRP A 484 24.65 -15.33 3.15
CA TRP A 484 23.71 -16.15 3.91
C TRP A 484 22.27 -15.61 3.82
N ILE A 485 22.07 -14.29 3.97
CA ILE A 485 20.75 -13.65 3.81
C ILE A 485 20.24 -13.81 2.37
N SER A 486 21.12 -13.72 1.36
CA SER A 486 20.73 -13.94 -0.03
C SER A 486 20.18 -15.34 -0.26
N ASP A 487 20.78 -16.34 0.39
CA ASP A 487 20.41 -17.75 0.29
C ASP A 487 19.24 -18.16 1.22
N ASN A 488 18.73 -17.25 2.05
CA ASN A 488 17.69 -17.53 3.05
C ASN A 488 16.68 -16.38 3.16
N GLN A 489 15.50 -16.50 2.57
CA GLN A 489 14.48 -15.44 2.57
C GLN A 489 13.05 -15.97 2.67
N ALA A 490 12.85 -16.99 3.50
CA ALA A 490 11.64 -17.82 3.47
C ALA A 490 10.34 -17.11 3.91
N GLU A 491 10.42 -15.92 4.51
CA GLU A 491 9.28 -15.32 5.23
C GLU A 491 8.23 -14.68 4.30
N VAL A 492 8.65 -14.04 3.21
CA VAL A 492 7.69 -13.36 2.31
C VAL A 492 7.21 -14.32 1.23
N THR A 493 5.92 -14.63 1.24
CA THR A 493 5.35 -15.61 0.32
C THR A 493 5.29 -15.08 -1.12
N PRO A 494 5.28 -15.96 -2.14
CA PRO A 494 5.10 -15.53 -3.53
C PRO A 494 3.86 -14.67 -3.77
N ASP A 495 2.74 -14.99 -3.09
CA ASP A 495 1.49 -14.23 -3.22
C ASP A 495 1.63 -12.82 -2.63
N GLU A 496 2.32 -12.67 -1.49
CA GLU A 496 2.62 -11.36 -0.90
C GLU A 496 3.54 -10.53 -1.79
N LEU A 497 4.55 -11.14 -2.42
CA LEU A 497 5.42 -10.43 -3.36
C LEU A 497 4.66 -9.93 -4.59
N ILE A 498 3.70 -10.72 -5.10
CA ILE A 498 2.84 -10.28 -6.20
C ILE A 498 1.85 -9.20 -5.75
N ALA A 499 1.32 -9.29 -4.53
CA ALA A 499 0.49 -8.22 -3.96
C ALA A 499 1.28 -6.91 -3.82
N ALA A 500 2.51 -6.97 -3.31
CA ALA A 500 3.41 -5.83 -3.24
C ALA A 500 3.77 -5.28 -4.63
N ALA A 501 4.00 -6.14 -5.62
CA ALA A 501 4.23 -5.73 -7.01
C ALA A 501 3.03 -4.95 -7.59
N LYS A 502 1.80 -5.37 -7.27
CA LYS A 502 0.57 -4.66 -7.66
C LYS A 502 0.45 -3.33 -6.94
N ALA A 503 0.75 -3.26 -5.64
CA ALA A 503 0.76 -2.01 -4.87
C ALA A 503 1.72 -0.96 -5.48
N LEU A 504 2.87 -1.44 -5.97
CA LEU A 504 3.87 -0.65 -6.68
C LEU A 504 3.51 -0.34 -8.15
N LYS A 505 2.33 -0.76 -8.62
CA LYS A 505 1.86 -0.62 -10.01
C LYS A 505 2.86 -1.17 -11.03
N LEU A 506 3.38 -2.38 -10.80
CA LEU A 506 4.32 -3.03 -11.72
C LEU A 506 3.59 -3.85 -12.79
N ASP A 507 4.16 -3.91 -14.00
CA ASP A 507 3.67 -4.76 -15.08
C ASP A 507 4.11 -6.21 -14.83
N ILE A 508 3.24 -6.98 -14.18
CA ILE A 508 3.49 -8.39 -13.82
C ILE A 508 3.01 -9.38 -14.91
N LEU A 509 2.35 -8.90 -15.97
CA LEU A 509 1.74 -9.75 -17.00
C LEU A 509 2.45 -9.64 -18.35
N SER A 510 3.22 -8.58 -18.60
CA SER A 510 4.04 -8.51 -19.79
C SER A 510 5.20 -9.50 -19.68
N VAL A 511 5.18 -10.53 -20.51
CA VAL A 511 6.37 -11.37 -20.73
C VAL A 511 7.43 -10.48 -21.37
N SER A 512 8.40 -10.03 -20.58
CA SER A 512 9.64 -9.43 -21.06
C SER A 512 10.32 -10.46 -21.97
N ARG A 513 10.28 -10.25 -23.29
CA ARG A 513 10.97 -11.12 -24.27
C ARG A 513 12.36 -10.62 -24.58
#